data_AF-A0A9N9ZHZ6-F1
#
_entry.id   AF-A0A9N9ZHZ6-F1
#
_cell.length_a   1.000
_cell.length_b   1.000
_cell.length_c   1.000
_cell.angle_alpha   90.00
_cell.angle_beta   90.00
_cell.angle_gamma   90.00
#
_symmetry.space_group_name_H-M   'P 1'
#
loop_
_entity.id
_entity.type
_entity.pdbx_description
1 polymer ?
#
loop_
_entity_poly.entity_id
_entity_poly.type
_entity_poly.pdbx_seq_one_letter_code
_entity_poly.pdbx_strand_id
1 'polypeptide(L)'
;METKRREYWYTIYLTLFILLHSRSMTTRRDKEYASSINLSVHVILSAFLSFVNVLELIIDQSTLCNPDGITQHNVGSKTLLAQFHMGLKGSLPFKLALEGNLHAEQYSGVFTPSEIGFIRWSAIEAATRKPVWGRIRASGDWANDEYWISQLFDDVWCPGPMD
;
A
#
# COMPACT_ATOMS: atom_id res chain seq x y z
N MET A 1 18.43 13.61 18.65
CA MET A 1 17.18 12.99 18.15
C MET A 1 17.36 12.36 16.77
N GLU A 2 18.05 13.02 15.83
CA GLU A 2 18.36 12.50 14.47
C GLU A 2 19.01 11.10 14.43
N THR A 3 19.90 10.80 15.38
CA THR A 3 20.69 9.56 15.46
C THR A 3 19.85 8.34 15.84
N LYS A 4 18.99 8.43 16.88
CA LYS A 4 18.08 7.34 17.28
C LYS A 4 17.05 6.99 16.21
N ARG A 5 16.57 7.99 15.49
CA ARG A 5 15.60 7.81 14.39
C ARG A 5 16.16 6.96 13.24
N ARG A 6 17.47 7.04 13.05
CA ARG A 6 18.22 6.28 12.06
C ARG A 6 18.50 4.84 12.51
N GLU A 7 18.77 4.63 13.79
CA GLU A 7 19.03 3.32 14.40
C GLU A 7 17.86 2.33 14.20
N TYR A 8 16.61 2.77 14.31
CA TYR A 8 15.43 1.91 14.13
C TYR A 8 14.85 1.94 12.71
N TRP A 9 15.50 2.61 11.76
CA TRP A 9 14.95 2.81 10.41
C TRP A 9 14.61 1.47 9.74
N TYR A 10 15.52 0.50 9.80
CA TYR A 10 15.34 -0.79 9.14
C TYR A 10 14.14 -1.56 9.70
N THR A 11 14.02 -1.61 11.02
CA THR A 11 12.88 -2.23 11.71
C THR A 11 11.56 -1.52 11.39
N ILE A 12 11.55 -0.18 11.41
CA ILE A 12 10.35 0.59 11.06
C ILE A 12 9.95 0.33 9.60
N TYR A 13 10.90 0.35 8.67
CA TYR A 13 10.65 0.05 7.26
C TYR A 13 10.03 -1.34 7.08
N LEU A 14 10.63 -2.38 7.65
CA LEU A 14 10.11 -3.75 7.55
C LEU A 14 8.70 -3.87 8.14
N THR A 15 8.47 -3.22 9.27
CA THR A 15 7.16 -3.21 9.94
C THR A 15 6.11 -2.55 9.05
N LEU A 16 6.42 -1.38 8.48
CA LEU A 16 5.54 -0.69 7.54
C LEU A 16 5.29 -1.49 6.28
N PHE A 17 6.32 -2.13 5.71
CA PHE A 17 6.19 -3.00 4.55
C PHE A 17 5.17 -4.12 4.82
N ILE A 18 5.29 -4.81 5.96
CA ILE A 18 4.37 -5.89 6.35
C ILE A 18 2.95 -5.36 6.59
N LEU A 19 2.79 -4.24 7.28
CA LEU A 19 1.47 -3.66 7.58
C LEU A 19 0.76 -3.19 6.30
N LEU A 20 1.48 -2.49 5.42
CA LEU A 20 0.93 -2.00 4.15
C LEU A 20 0.61 -3.15 3.19
N HIS A 21 1.42 -4.21 3.18
CA HIS A 21 1.13 -5.44 2.44
C HIS A 21 -0.08 -6.19 3.01
N SER A 22 -0.20 -6.30 4.32
CA SER A 22 -1.35 -6.98 4.95
C SER A 22 -2.67 -6.27 4.63
N ARG A 23 -2.63 -4.95 4.46
CA ARG A 23 -3.81 -4.14 4.16
C ARG A 23 -4.39 -4.42 2.77
N SER A 24 -3.57 -4.62 1.73
CA SER A 24 -4.08 -5.02 0.41
C SER A 24 -4.81 -6.36 0.47
N MET A 25 -4.29 -7.33 1.24
CA MET A 25 -4.91 -8.65 1.40
C MET A 25 -6.30 -8.57 2.05
N THR A 26 -6.48 -7.72 3.08
CA THR A 26 -7.78 -7.53 3.72
C THR A 26 -8.79 -6.89 2.74
N THR A 27 -8.39 -5.83 2.03
CA THR A 27 -9.26 -5.20 1.03
C THR A 27 -9.62 -6.15 -0.12
N ARG A 28 -8.66 -6.97 -0.57
CA ARG A 28 -8.91 -8.02 -1.58
C ARG A 28 -9.92 -9.04 -1.08
N ARG A 29 -9.76 -9.55 0.14
CA ARG A 29 -10.69 -10.51 0.74
C ARG A 29 -12.10 -9.94 0.85
N ASP A 30 -12.25 -8.67 1.26
CA ASP A 30 -13.57 -8.03 1.36
C ASP A 30 -14.23 -7.84 -0.01
N LYS A 31 -13.43 -7.56 -1.05
CA LYS A 31 -13.89 -7.48 -2.44
C LYS A 31 -14.33 -8.84 -2.98
N GLU A 32 -13.56 -9.89 -2.71
CA GLU A 32 -13.88 -11.28 -3.07
C GLU A 32 -15.15 -11.74 -2.36
N TYR A 33 -15.28 -11.43 -1.06
CA TYR A 33 -16.44 -11.78 -0.26
C TYR A 33 -17.71 -11.07 -0.75
N ALA A 34 -17.64 -9.75 -1.01
CA ALA A 34 -18.75 -9.00 -1.61
C ALA A 34 -19.18 -9.60 -2.96
N SER A 35 -18.21 -9.96 -3.80
CA SER A 35 -18.47 -10.61 -5.09
C SER A 35 -19.16 -11.97 -4.92
N SER A 36 -18.76 -12.75 -3.91
CA SER A 36 -19.35 -14.05 -3.61
C SER A 36 -20.80 -13.94 -3.12
N ILE A 37 -21.09 -12.96 -2.24
CA ILE A 37 -22.46 -12.70 -1.77
C ILE A 37 -23.32 -12.21 -2.93
N ASN A 38 -22.82 -11.29 -3.75
CA ASN A 38 -23.56 -10.81 -4.92
C ASN A 38 -23.86 -11.96 -5.89
N LEU A 39 -22.95 -12.91 -6.09
CA LEU A 39 -23.22 -14.13 -6.86
C LEU A 39 -24.32 -14.98 -6.20
N SER A 40 -24.27 -15.20 -4.89
CA SER A 40 -25.29 -15.97 -4.17
C SER A 40 -26.66 -15.28 -4.20
N VAL A 41 -26.71 -13.96 -4.01
CA VAL A 41 -27.92 -13.15 -4.08
C VAL A 41 -28.47 -13.14 -5.50
N HIS A 42 -27.63 -13.04 -6.53
CA HIS A 42 -28.08 -13.07 -7.93
C HIS A 42 -28.57 -14.47 -8.35
N VAL A 43 -28.01 -15.55 -7.80
CA VAL A 43 -28.54 -16.92 -8.02
C VAL A 43 -29.89 -17.09 -7.32
N ILE A 44 -30.02 -16.68 -6.06
CA ILE A 44 -31.26 -16.77 -5.28
C ILE A 44 -32.35 -15.85 -5.88
N LEU A 45 -31.99 -14.61 -6.25
CA LEU A 45 -32.88 -13.66 -6.90
C LEU A 45 -33.19 -14.09 -8.34
N SER A 46 -32.29 -14.68 -9.12
CA SER A 46 -32.67 -15.22 -10.45
C SER A 46 -33.70 -16.36 -10.34
N ALA A 47 -33.64 -17.14 -9.25
CA ALA A 47 -34.65 -18.14 -8.94
C ALA A 47 -35.99 -17.52 -8.46
N PHE A 48 -35.98 -16.31 -7.89
CA PHE A 48 -37.17 -15.60 -7.38
C PHE A 48 -37.75 -14.53 -8.31
N LEU A 49 -36.94 -13.94 -9.21
CA LEU A 49 -37.25 -12.79 -10.06
C LEU A 49 -37.62 -13.16 -11.50
N SER A 50 -37.95 -14.43 -11.76
CA SER A 50 -38.86 -14.74 -12.87
C SER A 50 -40.26 -14.08 -12.70
N PHE A 51 -40.48 -13.31 -11.62
CA PHE A 51 -41.79 -12.74 -11.30
C PHE A 51 -41.86 -11.23 -11.05
N VAL A 52 -40.76 -10.47 -10.85
CA VAL A 52 -40.85 -9.02 -10.56
C VAL A 52 -39.68 -8.22 -11.13
N ASN A 53 -39.96 -7.31 -12.07
CA ASN A 53 -39.01 -6.37 -12.71
C ASN A 53 -38.62 -5.22 -11.77
N VAL A 54 -37.87 -5.49 -10.71
CA VAL A 54 -37.29 -4.43 -9.86
C VAL A 54 -35.85 -4.82 -9.49
N LEU A 55 -34.89 -4.59 -10.38
CA LEU A 55 -33.47 -4.84 -10.11
C LEU A 55 -32.51 -3.70 -10.48
N GLU A 56 -32.99 -2.57 -11.01
CA GLU A 56 -32.04 -1.52 -11.45
C GLU A 56 -31.52 -0.60 -10.33
N LEU A 57 -32.09 -0.64 -9.12
CA LEU A 57 -31.76 0.34 -8.07
C LEU A 57 -30.85 -0.16 -6.93
N ILE A 58 -30.43 -1.43 -6.90
CA ILE A 58 -29.68 -2.01 -5.76
C ILE A 58 -28.18 -2.22 -6.06
N ILE A 59 -27.75 -2.14 -7.33
CA ILE A 59 -26.40 -2.57 -7.73
C ILE A 59 -25.28 -1.61 -7.30
N ASP A 60 -25.59 -0.37 -6.90
CA ASP A 60 -24.56 0.65 -6.62
C ASP A 60 -23.87 0.51 -5.23
N GLN A 61 -24.39 -0.31 -4.30
CA GLN A 61 -23.76 -0.53 -2.98
C GLN A 61 -22.66 -1.61 -2.95
N SER A 62 -22.22 -2.13 -4.10
CA SER A 62 -21.80 -3.55 -4.20
C SER A 62 -20.31 -3.86 -4.42
N THR A 63 -19.37 -2.92 -4.24
CA THR A 63 -17.94 -3.24 -4.46
C THR A 63 -17.20 -3.81 -3.26
N LEU A 64 -17.65 -3.58 -2.02
CA LEU A 64 -16.97 -4.02 -0.79
C LEU A 64 -17.96 -4.30 0.35
N CYS A 65 -17.71 -5.34 1.15
CA CYS A 65 -18.62 -5.76 2.23
C CYS A 65 -18.52 -4.86 3.49
N ASN A 66 -17.44 -4.07 3.63
CA ASN A 66 -17.20 -3.18 4.78
C ASN A 66 -16.52 -1.87 4.34
N PRO A 67 -17.26 -0.96 3.68
CA PRO A 67 -16.68 0.27 3.14
C PRO A 67 -16.05 1.16 4.22
N ASP A 68 -16.71 1.35 5.36
CA ASP A 68 -16.22 2.18 6.46
C ASP A 68 -14.89 1.67 7.05
N GLY A 69 -14.79 0.36 7.25
CA GLY A 69 -13.55 -0.27 7.72
C GLY A 69 -12.41 -0.06 6.73
N ILE A 70 -12.68 -0.14 5.43
CA ILE A 70 -11.64 0.03 4.40
C ILE A 70 -11.21 1.51 4.30
N THR A 71 -12.15 2.45 4.41
CA THR A 71 -11.84 3.88 4.53
C THR A 71 -10.95 4.16 5.73
N GLN A 72 -11.24 3.58 6.90
CA GLN A 72 -10.38 3.71 8.08
C GLN A 72 -8.98 3.11 7.85
N HIS A 73 -8.87 1.96 7.17
CA HIS A 73 -7.58 1.39 6.80
C HIS A 73 -6.81 2.26 5.80
N ASN A 74 -7.49 2.95 4.87
CA ASN A 74 -6.86 3.92 3.98
C ASN A 74 -6.25 5.07 4.77
N VAL A 75 -7.04 5.66 5.67
CA VAL A 75 -6.60 6.75 6.54
C VAL A 75 -5.40 6.29 7.38
N GLY A 76 -5.44 5.10 7.97
CA GLY A 76 -4.32 4.53 8.71
C GLY A 76 -3.07 4.35 7.83
N SER A 77 -3.22 3.80 6.63
CA SER A 77 -2.10 3.59 5.69
C SER A 77 -1.46 4.91 5.26
N LYS A 78 -2.28 5.92 4.91
CA LYS A 78 -1.82 7.27 4.59
C LYS A 78 -1.13 7.92 5.79
N THR A 79 -1.62 7.71 7.01
CA THR A 79 -1.01 8.23 8.24
C THR A 79 0.37 7.62 8.48
N LEU A 80 0.51 6.30 8.32
CA LEU A 80 1.78 5.60 8.43
C LEU A 80 2.79 6.08 7.38
N LEU A 81 2.34 6.24 6.13
CA LEU A 81 3.17 6.78 5.04
C LEU A 81 3.57 8.24 5.29
N ALA A 82 2.67 9.09 5.77
CA ALA A 82 2.98 10.47 6.12
C ALA A 82 4.06 10.52 7.20
N GLN A 83 3.94 9.71 8.25
CA GLN A 83 4.95 9.63 9.31
C GLN A 83 6.29 9.13 8.76
N PHE A 84 6.27 8.12 7.90
CA PHE A 84 7.48 7.59 7.26
C PHE A 84 8.19 8.65 6.42
N HIS A 85 7.49 9.30 5.49
CA HIS A 85 8.11 10.26 4.58
C HIS A 85 8.46 11.59 5.27
N MET A 86 7.53 12.19 6.01
CA MET A 86 7.71 13.53 6.58
C MET A 86 8.46 13.49 7.91
N GLY A 87 8.04 12.61 8.83
CA GLY A 87 8.61 12.53 10.17
C GLY A 87 9.97 11.84 10.21
N LEU A 88 10.12 10.76 9.44
CA LEU A 88 11.32 9.92 9.47
C LEU A 88 12.29 10.17 8.31
N LYS A 89 11.86 10.87 7.25
CA LYS A 89 12.60 10.94 5.98
C LYS A 89 12.91 9.52 5.46
N GLY A 90 11.92 8.64 5.59
CA GLY A 90 12.07 7.20 5.44
C GLY A 90 12.50 6.75 4.05
N SER A 91 12.13 7.47 2.99
CA SER A 91 12.54 7.13 1.61
C SER A 91 13.95 7.59 1.24
N LEU A 92 14.58 8.45 2.07
CA LEU A 92 15.90 9.02 1.77
C LEU A 92 16.99 7.96 1.53
N PRO A 93 17.10 6.88 2.32
CA PRO A 93 18.11 5.85 2.06
C PRO A 93 17.96 5.20 0.68
N PHE A 94 16.73 4.97 0.20
CA PHE A 94 16.50 4.41 -1.15
C PHE A 94 16.93 5.40 -2.24
N LYS A 95 16.58 6.67 -2.09
CA LYS A 95 16.98 7.74 -3.02
C LYS A 95 18.51 7.82 -3.13
N LEU A 96 19.20 7.87 -1.99
CA LEU A 96 20.66 7.90 -1.96
C LEU A 96 21.28 6.63 -2.56
N ALA A 97 20.62 5.48 -2.41
CA ALA A 97 21.09 4.23 -2.99
C ALA A 97 21.10 4.29 -4.53
N LEU A 98 20.04 4.85 -5.12
CA LEU A 98 19.93 5.03 -6.58
C LEU A 98 20.89 6.09 -7.13
N GLU A 99 21.14 7.15 -6.37
CA GLU A 99 22.10 8.20 -6.74
C GLU A 99 23.57 7.75 -6.57
N GLY A 100 23.81 6.56 -6.01
CA GLY A 100 25.16 6.07 -5.70
C GLY A 100 25.79 6.72 -4.46
N ASN A 101 25.05 7.59 -3.77
CA ASN A 101 25.50 8.38 -2.62
C ASN A 101 25.29 7.68 -1.27
N LEU A 102 24.67 6.49 -1.25
CA LEU A 102 24.51 5.71 -0.01
C LEU A 102 25.83 4.97 0.31
N HIS A 103 26.75 5.66 0.99
CA HIS A 103 28.05 5.09 1.38
C HIS A 103 28.03 4.50 2.79
N ALA A 104 28.75 3.39 2.97
CA ALA A 104 28.86 2.72 4.26
C ALA A 104 29.55 3.59 5.32
N GLU A 105 30.49 4.45 4.93
CA GLU A 105 31.18 5.32 5.89
C GLU A 105 30.28 6.46 6.42
N GLN A 106 29.35 6.98 5.61
CA GLN A 106 28.43 8.05 6.03
C GLN A 106 27.33 7.55 6.99
N TYR A 107 27.06 6.24 6.94
CA TYR A 107 26.06 5.57 7.78
C TYR A 107 26.67 4.54 8.74
N SER A 108 28.00 4.57 8.93
CA SER A 108 28.68 3.66 9.84
C SER A 108 28.18 3.92 11.28
N GLY A 109 27.51 2.93 11.87
CA GLY A 109 26.83 3.05 13.16
C GLY A 109 25.30 3.24 13.09
N VAL A 110 24.74 3.29 11.88
CA VAL A 110 23.29 3.33 11.62
C VAL A 110 22.84 2.06 10.91
N PHE A 111 23.57 1.67 9.85
CA PHE A 111 23.28 0.47 9.07
C PHE A 111 24.48 -0.47 9.07
N THR A 112 24.19 -1.76 9.14
CA THR A 112 25.13 -2.83 8.86
C THR A 112 25.40 -2.91 7.35
N PRO A 113 26.54 -3.48 6.92
CA PRO A 113 26.83 -3.69 5.50
C PRO A 113 25.73 -4.48 4.76
N SER A 114 25.13 -5.47 5.43
CA SER A 114 24.03 -6.26 4.87
C SER A 114 22.76 -5.43 4.66
N GLU A 115 22.41 -4.56 5.61
CA GLU A 115 21.27 -3.65 5.46
C GLU A 115 21.49 -2.65 4.33
N ILE A 116 22.71 -2.12 4.16
CA ILE A 116 23.04 -1.25 3.02
C ILE A 116 22.88 -2.02 1.70
N GLY A 117 23.34 -3.28 1.66
CA GLY A 117 23.15 -4.16 0.51
C GLY A 117 21.67 -4.35 0.18
N PHE A 118 20.85 -4.61 1.19
CA PHE A 118 19.40 -4.75 1.05
C PHE A 118 18.75 -3.44 0.56
N ILE A 119 19.10 -2.28 1.13
CA ILE A 119 18.54 -0.98 0.74
C ILE A 119 18.87 -0.69 -0.72
N ARG A 120 20.11 -0.96 -1.16
CA ARG A 120 20.52 -0.79 -2.57
C ARG A 120 19.73 -1.70 -3.49
N TRP A 121 19.68 -2.99 -3.17
CA TRP A 121 18.95 -3.97 -3.97
C TRP A 121 17.46 -3.61 -4.08
N SER A 122 16.82 -3.34 -2.94
CA SER A 122 15.39 -2.99 -2.91
C SER A 122 15.08 -1.67 -3.63
N ALA A 123 15.96 -0.67 -3.55
CA ALA A 123 15.81 0.57 -4.30
C ALA A 123 15.88 0.34 -5.82
N ILE A 124 16.80 -0.50 -6.29
CA ILE A 124 16.93 -0.88 -7.69
C ILE A 124 15.67 -1.62 -8.15
N GLU A 125 15.21 -2.61 -7.39
CA GLU A 125 13.98 -3.34 -7.72
C GLU A 125 12.73 -2.46 -7.67
N ALA A 126 12.67 -1.49 -6.77
CA ALA A 126 11.60 -0.51 -6.76
C ALA A 126 11.62 0.36 -8.03
N ALA A 127 12.82 0.79 -8.45
CA ALA A 127 12.99 1.59 -9.66
C ALA A 127 12.55 0.83 -10.93
N THR A 128 12.84 -0.48 -11.03
CA THR A 128 12.38 -1.31 -12.16
C THR A 128 10.86 -1.47 -12.18
N ARG A 129 10.20 -1.48 -11.02
CA ARG A 129 8.74 -1.60 -10.87
C ARG A 129 7.97 -0.30 -11.01
N LYS A 130 8.61 0.88 -10.89
CA LYS A 130 7.94 2.20 -10.97
C LYS A 130 6.94 2.34 -12.13
N PRO A 131 7.21 1.87 -13.37
CA PRO A 131 6.23 1.94 -14.46
C PRO A 131 4.95 1.13 -14.21
N VAL A 132 5.06 -0.04 -13.57
CA VAL A 132 3.92 -0.89 -13.21
C VAL A 132 3.14 -0.25 -12.07
N TRP A 133 3.84 0.23 -11.03
CA TRP A 133 3.23 0.92 -9.89
C TRP A 133 2.47 2.18 -10.30
N GLY A 134 2.99 2.94 -11.27
CA GLY A 134 2.30 4.10 -11.82
C GLY A 134 0.91 3.75 -12.37
N ARG A 135 0.78 2.60 -13.06
CA ARG A 135 -0.52 2.12 -13.57
C ARG A 135 -1.45 1.66 -12.46
N ILE A 136 -0.95 0.88 -11.50
CA ILE A 136 -1.71 0.40 -10.34
C ILE A 136 -2.27 1.58 -9.52
N ARG A 137 -1.46 2.62 -9.33
CA ARG A 137 -1.85 3.82 -8.60
C ARG A 137 -2.86 4.66 -9.38
N ALA A 138 -2.65 4.84 -10.69
CA ALA A 138 -3.58 5.57 -11.54
C ALA A 138 -4.97 4.94 -11.61
N SER A 139 -5.07 3.60 -11.50
CA SER A 139 -6.35 2.90 -11.46
C SER A 139 -7.04 2.93 -10.09
N GLY A 140 -6.41 3.49 -9.05
CA GLY A 140 -6.95 3.48 -7.69
C GLY A 140 -7.12 2.06 -7.13
N ASP A 141 -6.36 1.08 -7.60
CA ASP A 141 -6.51 -0.32 -7.18
C ASP A 141 -5.80 -0.57 -5.85
N TRP A 142 -6.34 0.05 -4.81
CA TRP A 142 -6.02 -0.18 -3.42
C TRP A 142 -5.99 -1.66 -2.98
N ALA A 143 -6.74 -2.56 -3.61
CA ALA A 143 -6.71 -3.99 -3.28
C ALA A 143 -5.46 -4.71 -3.82
N ASN A 144 -4.71 -4.06 -4.71
CA ASN A 144 -3.46 -4.60 -5.24
C ASN A 144 -2.35 -4.61 -4.16
N ASP A 145 -1.62 -5.71 -4.11
CA ASP A 145 -0.57 -5.94 -3.11
C ASP A 145 0.60 -4.95 -3.18
N GLU A 146 0.78 -4.30 -4.32
CA GLU A 146 1.86 -3.33 -4.54
C GLU A 146 1.39 -1.88 -4.37
N TYR A 147 0.08 -1.60 -4.29
CA TYR A 147 -0.44 -0.22 -4.27
C TYR A 147 0.14 0.60 -3.12
N TRP A 148 0.12 0.06 -1.90
CA TRP A 148 0.59 0.78 -0.71
C TRP A 148 2.11 0.71 -0.54
N ILE A 149 2.71 -0.43 -0.87
CA ILE A 149 4.15 -0.65 -0.76
C ILE A 149 4.91 0.27 -1.72
N SER A 150 4.38 0.46 -2.95
CA SER A 150 5.02 1.31 -3.95
C SER A 150 5.30 2.72 -3.44
N GLN A 151 4.45 3.23 -2.54
CA GLN A 151 4.54 4.58 -2.01
C GLN A 151 5.73 4.77 -1.07
N LEU A 152 6.23 3.70 -0.41
CA LEU A 152 7.43 3.77 0.44
C LEU A 152 8.68 4.23 -0.33
N PHE A 153 8.68 4.05 -1.65
CA PHE A 153 9.79 4.36 -2.54
C PHE A 153 9.60 5.69 -3.29
N ASP A 154 8.61 6.50 -2.92
CA ASP A 154 8.42 7.83 -3.48
C ASP A 154 9.51 8.80 -2.99
N ASP A 155 10.17 9.47 -3.95
CA ASP A 155 11.16 10.52 -3.66
C ASP A 155 10.48 11.76 -3.04
N VAL A 156 9.29 12.07 -3.55
CA VAL A 156 8.38 13.09 -3.00
C VAL A 156 7.02 12.43 -2.88
N TRP A 157 6.68 12.00 -1.66
CA TRP A 157 5.40 11.36 -1.39
C TRP A 157 4.28 12.38 -1.28
N CYS A 158 3.15 12.08 -1.93
CA CYS A 158 1.91 12.83 -1.80
C CYS A 158 0.79 11.88 -1.35
N PRO A 159 -0.07 12.25 -0.38
CA PRO A 159 -1.08 11.37 0.21
C PRO A 159 -2.17 10.87 -0.75
N GLY A 160 -2.14 11.27 -2.02
CA GLY A 160 -3.23 11.10 -2.96
C GLY A 160 -4.48 11.88 -2.53
N PRO A 161 -5.57 11.81 -3.31
CA PRO A 161 -6.86 12.34 -2.88
C PRO A 161 -7.30 11.65 -1.58
N MET A 162 -7.90 12.41 -0.65
CA MET A 162 -8.70 11.83 0.42
C MET A 162 -10.09 11.63 -0.14
N ASP A 163 -10.42 10.37 -0.37
CA ASP A 163 -11.76 9.82 -0.57
C ASP A 163 -12.68 10.15 0.62
#